data_AF-A0A957R0E0-F1
#
_entry.id   AF-A0A957R0E0-F1
#
_cell.length_a   1.000
_cell.length_b   1.000
_cell.length_c   1.000
_cell.angle_alpha   90.00
_cell.angle_beta   90.00
_cell.angle_gamma   90.00
#
_symmetry.space_group_name_H-M   'P 1'
#
loop_
_entity.id
_entity.type
_entity.pdbx_description
1 polymer ?
#
loop_
_entity_poly.entity_id
_entity_poly.type
_entity_poly.pdbx_seq_one_letter_code
_entity_poly.pdbx_strand_id
1 'polypeptide(L)'
;IAYGLELLQTEAIELGLFHLDQAEELGDLPLEVQDQRGWAELYLTGLAFYGVDWSAALYYFRQLCLAAPFYQNSCDRFQTALITYADQYVAAQDFCPAVPLYREALDYGSTTLLREKLNTAVTGCAEATPTPEPAPITDTVPISGTVPTQGDD
;
A
#
# COMPACT_ATOMS: atom_id res chain seq x y z
N ILE A 1 -14.79 -13.27 23.38
CA ILE A 1 -13.35 -13.50 23.06
C ILE A 1 -13.15 -14.72 22.16
N ALA A 2 -13.24 -15.98 22.64
CA ALA A 2 -12.85 -17.16 21.85
C ALA A 2 -13.50 -17.26 20.45
N TYR A 3 -14.82 -17.03 20.36
CA TYR A 3 -15.53 -17.02 19.08
C TYR A 3 -15.10 -15.88 18.15
N GLY A 4 -14.80 -14.70 18.71
CA GLY A 4 -14.28 -13.57 17.94
C GLY A 4 -12.92 -13.88 17.31
N LEU A 5 -12.01 -14.50 18.07
CA LEU A 5 -10.68 -14.91 17.59
C LEU A 5 -10.76 -15.93 16.45
N GLU A 6 -11.69 -16.88 16.53
CA GLU A 6 -11.93 -17.86 15.46
C GLU A 6 -12.30 -17.16 14.14
N LEU A 7 -13.20 -16.17 14.21
CA LEU A 7 -13.67 -15.44 13.04
C LEU A 7 -12.59 -14.57 12.40
N LEU A 8 -11.60 -14.06 13.15
CA LEU A 8 -10.47 -13.30 12.60
C LEU A 8 -9.64 -14.11 11.59
N GLN A 9 -9.67 -15.44 11.68
CA GLN A 9 -8.95 -16.34 10.78
C GLN A 9 -9.77 -16.75 9.54
N THR A 10 -10.95 -16.16 9.35
CA THR A 10 -11.88 -16.48 8.25
C THR A 10 -12.18 -15.26 7.39
N GLU A 11 -13.12 -15.37 6.45
CA GLU A 11 -13.65 -14.23 5.70
C GLU A 11 -14.53 -13.30 6.56
N ALA A 12 -14.95 -13.74 7.75
CA ALA A 12 -15.82 -12.99 8.66
C ALA A 12 -15.05 -12.12 9.67
N ILE A 13 -13.94 -11.51 9.24
CA ILE A 13 -13.03 -10.74 10.12
C ILE A 13 -13.76 -9.59 10.81
N GLU A 14 -14.60 -8.84 10.09
CA GLU A 14 -15.37 -7.72 10.65
C GLU A 14 -16.31 -8.18 11.79
N LEU A 15 -16.94 -9.35 11.63
CA LEU A 15 -17.77 -9.93 12.69
C LEU A 15 -16.91 -10.39 13.89
N GLY A 16 -15.72 -10.93 13.62
CA GLY A 16 -14.76 -11.26 14.66
C GLY A 16 -14.34 -10.04 15.47
N LEU A 17 -13.98 -8.94 14.81
CA LEU A 17 -13.67 -7.65 15.43
C LEU A 17 -14.84 -7.14 16.27
N PHE A 18 -16.05 -7.13 15.71
CA PHE A 18 -17.26 -6.75 16.45
C PHE A 18 -17.47 -7.55 17.75
N HIS A 19 -17.20 -8.86 17.74
CA HIS A 19 -17.29 -9.68 18.96
C HIS A 19 -16.17 -9.39 19.97
N LEU A 20 -15.01 -8.90 19.53
CA LEU A 20 -13.95 -8.44 20.42
C LEU A 20 -14.30 -7.09 21.04
N ASP A 21 -14.89 -6.17 20.28
CA ASP A 21 -15.38 -4.88 20.76
C ASP A 21 -16.41 -5.07 21.88
N GLN A 22 -17.40 -5.94 21.67
CA GLN A 22 -18.39 -6.27 22.71
C GLN A 22 -17.75 -6.90 23.96
N ALA A 23 -16.69 -7.68 23.79
CA ALA A 23 -16.01 -8.30 24.93
C ALA A 23 -15.23 -7.26 25.74
N GLU A 24 -14.66 -6.25 25.09
CA GLU A 24 -13.93 -5.15 25.71
C GLU A 24 -14.85 -4.26 26.59
N GLU A 25 -16.12 -4.11 26.21
CA GLU A 25 -17.14 -3.43 27.06
C GLU A 25 -17.35 -4.12 28.41
N LEU A 26 -17.05 -5.43 28.50
CA LEU A 26 -17.22 -6.23 29.71
C LEU A 26 -15.93 -6.32 30.54
N GLY A 27 -14.80 -5.86 30.02
CA GLY A 27 -13.49 -5.85 30.67
C GLY A 27 -12.34 -5.90 29.68
N ASP A 28 -11.14 -5.51 30.14
CA ASP A 28 -9.96 -5.39 29.30
C ASP A 28 -9.62 -6.68 28.54
N LEU A 29 -9.29 -6.55 27.25
CA LEU A 29 -8.82 -7.65 26.45
C LEU A 29 -7.37 -8.03 26.81
N PRO A 30 -7.04 -9.32 26.93
CA PRO A 30 -5.66 -9.77 27.06
C PRO A 30 -4.78 -9.26 25.91
N LEU A 31 -3.50 -8.99 26.18
CA LEU A 31 -2.57 -8.44 25.18
C LEU A 31 -2.55 -9.24 23.87
N GLU A 32 -2.50 -10.57 23.94
CA GLU A 32 -2.54 -11.45 22.75
C GLU A 32 -3.79 -11.24 21.89
N VAL A 33 -4.94 -10.94 22.51
CA VAL A 33 -6.19 -10.64 21.80
C VAL A 33 -6.11 -9.29 21.10
N GLN A 34 -5.48 -8.30 21.74
CA GLN A 34 -5.25 -6.98 21.13
C GLN A 34 -4.29 -7.09 19.93
N ASP A 35 -3.23 -7.89 20.03
CA ASP A 35 -2.31 -8.14 18.91
C ASP A 35 -3.05 -8.75 17.71
N GLN A 36 -3.88 -9.77 17.94
CA GLN A 36 -4.67 -10.40 16.89
C GLN A 36 -5.70 -9.44 16.27
N ARG A 37 -6.33 -8.57 17.07
CA ARG A 37 -7.20 -7.49 16.60
C ARG A 37 -6.44 -6.54 15.66
N GLY A 38 -5.25 -6.10 16.06
CA GLY A 38 -4.41 -5.23 15.23
C GLY A 38 -3.99 -5.88 13.90
N TRP A 39 -3.65 -7.17 13.91
CA TRP A 39 -3.34 -7.91 12.68
C TRP A 39 -4.55 -8.02 11.75
N ALA A 40 -5.73 -8.28 12.32
CA ALA A 40 -6.99 -8.34 11.58
C ALA A 40 -7.35 -6.99 10.93
N GLU A 41 -7.18 -5.89 11.66
CA GLU A 41 -7.41 -4.53 11.16
C GLU A 41 -6.45 -4.18 10.02
N LEU A 42 -5.15 -4.49 10.16
CA LEU A 42 -4.18 -4.31 9.08
C LEU A 42 -4.56 -5.12 7.84
N TYR A 43 -5.00 -6.37 8.02
CA TYR A 43 -5.39 -7.25 6.92
C TYR A 43 -6.63 -6.70 6.18
N LEU A 44 -7.70 -6.33 6.91
CA LEU A 44 -8.90 -5.73 6.33
C LEU A 44 -8.60 -4.42 5.61
N THR A 45 -7.77 -3.57 6.23
CA THR A 45 -7.39 -2.29 5.61
C THR A 45 -6.59 -2.51 4.34
N GLY A 46 -5.61 -3.42 4.35
CA GLY A 46 -4.86 -3.79 3.15
C GLY A 46 -5.77 -4.34 2.05
N LEU A 47 -6.76 -5.18 2.40
CA LEU A 47 -7.76 -5.70 1.48
C LEU A 47 -8.62 -4.59 0.86
N ALA A 48 -9.03 -3.59 1.62
CA ALA A 48 -9.87 -2.49 1.14
C ALA A 48 -9.21 -1.70 -0.01
N PHE A 49 -7.87 -1.64 -0.04
CA PHE A 49 -7.11 -1.00 -1.12
C PHE A 49 -6.66 -1.97 -2.22
N TYR A 50 -6.78 -3.27 -2.01
CA TYR A 50 -6.27 -4.28 -2.93
C TYR A 50 -7.03 -4.23 -4.27
N GLY A 51 -6.29 -4.09 -5.38
CA GLY A 51 -6.91 -3.89 -6.70
C GLY A 51 -7.34 -2.45 -7.01
N VAL A 52 -7.25 -1.53 -6.05
CA VAL A 52 -7.71 -0.13 -6.19
C VAL A 52 -6.53 0.83 -6.05
N ASP A 53 -5.78 0.73 -4.95
CA ASP A 53 -4.57 1.50 -4.67
C ASP A 53 -3.48 0.54 -4.16
N TRP A 54 -2.62 0.12 -5.08
CA TRP A 54 -1.55 -0.83 -4.76
C TRP A 54 -0.49 -0.25 -3.83
N SER A 55 -0.30 1.08 -3.82
CA SER A 55 0.65 1.73 -2.93
C SER A 55 0.17 1.65 -1.47
N ALA A 56 -1.13 1.92 -1.25
CA ALA A 56 -1.77 1.78 0.04
C ALA A 56 -1.84 0.31 0.48
N ALA A 57 -2.26 -0.60 -0.41
CA ALA A 57 -2.30 -2.03 -0.10
C ALA A 57 -0.92 -2.58 0.31
N LEU A 58 0.13 -2.21 -0.45
CA LEU A 58 1.52 -2.58 -0.16
C LEU A 58 1.95 -2.07 1.23
N TYR A 59 1.59 -0.84 1.59
CA TYR A 59 1.92 -0.28 2.91
C TYR A 59 1.37 -1.14 4.06
N TYR A 60 0.08 -1.46 4.04
CA TYR A 60 -0.55 -2.25 5.11
C TYR A 60 -0.05 -3.70 5.12
N PHE A 61 0.06 -4.35 3.96
CA PHE A 61 0.55 -5.72 3.90
C PHE A 61 2.03 -5.86 4.24
N ARG A 62 2.86 -4.82 4.01
CA ARG A 62 4.25 -4.79 4.49
C ARG A 62 4.29 -4.86 6.01
N GLN A 63 3.51 -4.00 6.67
CA GLN A 63 3.46 -3.98 8.14
C GLN A 63 2.97 -5.31 8.69
N LEU A 64 1.89 -5.85 8.11
CA LEU A 64 1.33 -7.12 8.55
C LEU A 64 2.27 -8.29 8.31
N CYS A 65 2.92 -8.40 7.16
CA CYS A 65 3.87 -9.48 6.89
C CYS A 65 5.10 -9.42 7.82
N LEU A 66 5.56 -8.22 8.19
CA LEU A 66 6.66 -8.06 9.16
C LEU A 66 6.23 -8.43 10.59
N ALA A 67 5.03 -8.03 11.00
CA ALA A 67 4.54 -8.25 12.37
C ALA A 67 4.01 -9.68 12.59
N ALA A 68 3.28 -10.22 11.61
CA ALA A 68 2.60 -11.50 11.66
C ALA A 68 2.62 -12.19 10.27
N PRO A 69 3.77 -12.74 9.85
CA PRO A 69 3.91 -13.42 8.56
C PRO A 69 3.03 -14.69 8.44
N PHE A 70 2.56 -15.21 9.56
CA PHE A 70 1.64 -16.37 9.66
C PHE A 70 0.16 -15.97 9.60
N TYR A 71 -0.16 -14.67 9.64
CA TYR A 71 -1.55 -14.22 9.65
C TYR A 71 -2.15 -14.33 8.25
N GLN A 72 -2.97 -15.36 8.06
CA GLN A 72 -3.53 -15.73 6.76
C GLN A 72 -2.43 -15.76 5.67
N ASN A 73 -2.66 -15.13 4.52
CA ASN A 73 -1.73 -15.01 3.41
C ASN A 73 -1.10 -13.60 3.31
N SER A 74 -0.79 -12.98 4.45
CA SER A 74 -0.29 -11.59 4.52
C SER A 74 0.94 -11.34 3.64
N CYS A 75 1.93 -12.24 3.68
CA CYS A 75 3.15 -12.11 2.87
C CYS A 75 2.92 -12.37 1.37
N ASP A 76 2.01 -13.28 1.01
CA ASP A 76 1.65 -13.51 -0.40
C ASP A 76 0.94 -12.28 -0.99
N ARG A 77 0.06 -11.66 -0.21
CA ARG A 77 -0.60 -10.39 -0.58
C ARG A 77 0.38 -9.24 -0.68
N PHE A 78 1.35 -9.16 0.23
CA PHE A 78 2.43 -8.18 0.16
C PHE A 78 3.24 -8.34 -1.12
N GLN A 79 3.67 -9.57 -1.43
CA GLN A 79 4.42 -9.87 -2.64
C GLN A 79 3.60 -9.52 -3.90
N THR A 80 2.32 -9.87 -3.92
CA THR A 80 1.47 -9.55 -5.07
C THR A 80 1.33 -8.04 -5.24
N ALA A 81 1.14 -7.29 -4.16
CA ALA A 81 1.08 -5.83 -4.20
C ALA A 81 2.39 -5.21 -4.72
N LEU A 82 3.56 -5.73 -4.31
CA LEU A 82 4.86 -5.30 -4.86
C LEU A 82 4.93 -5.52 -6.38
N ILE A 83 4.59 -6.72 -6.86
CA ILE A 83 4.64 -7.09 -8.28
C ILE A 83 3.69 -6.22 -9.08
N THR A 84 2.42 -6.10 -8.64
CA THR A 84 1.42 -5.34 -9.39
C THR A 84 1.69 -3.84 -9.38
N TYR A 85 2.21 -3.30 -8.29
CA TYR A 85 2.61 -1.89 -8.27
C TYR A 85 3.80 -1.63 -9.20
N ALA A 86 4.78 -2.53 -9.24
CA ALA A 86 5.88 -2.47 -10.21
C ALA A 86 5.39 -2.59 -11.66
N ASP A 87 4.39 -3.44 -11.92
CA ASP A 87 3.77 -3.58 -13.23
C ASP A 87 3.13 -2.26 -13.71
N GLN A 88 2.56 -1.45 -12.81
CA GLN A 88 1.99 -0.15 -13.17
C GLN A 88 3.06 0.82 -13.67
N TYR A 89 4.21 0.86 -13.00
CA TYR A 89 5.36 1.64 -13.44
C TYR A 89 5.86 1.20 -14.82
N VAL A 90 6.00 -0.11 -15.03
CA VAL A 90 6.39 -0.68 -16.33
C VAL A 90 5.37 -0.32 -17.42
N ALA A 91 4.08 -0.43 -17.13
CA ALA A 91 3.00 -0.10 -18.07
C ALA A 91 3.01 1.40 -18.44
N ALA A 92 3.44 2.26 -17.54
CA ALA A 92 3.64 3.69 -17.78
C ALA A 92 4.97 4.03 -18.47
N GLN A 93 5.79 3.02 -18.82
CA GLN A 93 7.17 3.16 -19.31
C GLN A 93 8.12 3.88 -18.34
N ASP A 94 7.74 3.99 -17.06
CA ASP A 94 8.59 4.51 -15.99
C ASP A 94 9.27 3.33 -15.29
N PHE A 95 10.28 2.77 -15.92
CA PHE A 95 10.85 1.49 -15.49
C PHE A 95 11.67 1.58 -14.19
N CYS A 96 12.28 2.73 -13.91
CA CYS A 96 13.25 2.85 -12.82
C CYS A 96 12.64 2.64 -11.42
N PRO A 97 11.45 3.20 -11.09
CA PRO A 97 10.78 2.90 -9.83
C PRO A 97 10.31 1.44 -9.69
N ALA A 98 10.10 0.73 -10.81
CA ALA A 98 9.69 -0.69 -10.78
C ALA A 98 10.79 -1.64 -10.29
N VAL A 99 12.06 -1.30 -10.57
CA VAL A 99 13.22 -2.16 -10.23
C VAL A 99 13.30 -2.53 -8.75
N PRO A 100 13.29 -1.58 -7.79
CA PRO A 100 13.36 -1.93 -6.36
C PRO A 100 12.16 -2.76 -5.90
N LEU A 101 10.95 -2.50 -6.43
CA LEU A 101 9.74 -3.24 -6.09
C LEU A 101 9.83 -4.71 -6.53
N TYR A 102 10.27 -4.98 -7.76
CA TYR A 102 10.48 -6.37 -8.21
C TYR A 102 11.60 -7.07 -7.45
N ARG A 103 12.68 -6.36 -7.09
CA ARG A 103 13.76 -6.94 -6.30
C ARG A 103 13.26 -7.38 -4.94
N GLU A 104 12.51 -6.53 -4.26
CA GLU A 104 11.92 -6.88 -2.97
C GLU A 104 10.91 -8.04 -3.11
N ALA A 105 10.11 -8.06 -4.18
CA ALA A 105 9.19 -9.17 -4.42
C ALA A 105 9.89 -10.53 -4.54
N LEU A 106 11.14 -10.58 -5.01
CA LEU A 106 11.91 -11.82 -5.11
C LEU A 106 12.27 -12.42 -3.74
N ASP A 107 12.34 -11.59 -2.69
CA ASP A 107 12.65 -12.03 -1.33
C ASP A 107 11.49 -12.84 -0.72
N TYR A 108 10.26 -12.65 -1.23
CA TYR A 108 9.05 -13.34 -0.78
C TYR A 108 8.64 -14.52 -1.68
N GLY A 109 9.42 -14.79 -2.73
CA GLY A 109 9.17 -15.88 -3.65
C GLY A 109 9.66 -15.55 -5.05
N SER A 110 10.11 -16.56 -5.80
CA SER A 110 10.74 -16.31 -7.08
C SER A 110 10.26 -17.27 -8.15
N THR A 111 9.76 -16.69 -9.25
CA THR A 111 9.34 -17.40 -10.45
C THR A 111 10.18 -16.95 -11.65
N THR A 112 10.20 -17.73 -12.72
CA THR A 112 10.84 -17.32 -13.98
C THR A 112 10.23 -16.02 -14.49
N LEU A 113 8.90 -15.91 -14.47
CA LEU A 113 8.18 -14.70 -14.89
C LEU A 113 8.58 -13.46 -14.08
N LEU A 114 8.70 -13.57 -12.75
CA LEU A 114 9.11 -12.43 -11.92
C LEU A 114 10.55 -11.97 -12.24
N ARG A 115 11.46 -12.91 -12.51
CA ARG A 115 12.83 -12.57 -12.94
C ARG A 115 12.85 -11.89 -14.31
N GLU A 116 12.01 -12.33 -15.24
CA GLU A 116 11.85 -11.70 -16.56
C GLU A 116 11.29 -10.28 -16.45
N LYS A 117 10.31 -10.05 -15.57
CA LYS A 117 9.79 -8.71 -15.26
C LYS A 117 10.89 -7.79 -14.72
N LEU A 118 11.68 -8.27 -13.75
CA LEU A 118 12.82 -7.52 -13.23
C LEU A 118 13.84 -7.18 -14.33
N ASN A 119 14.20 -8.14 -15.17
CA ASN A 119 15.14 -7.91 -16.27
C ASN A 119 14.62 -6.85 -17.25
N THR A 120 13.33 -6.92 -17.58
CA THR A 120 12.67 -5.93 -18.44
C THR A 120 12.74 -4.54 -17.82
N ALA A 121 12.41 -4.40 -16.53
CA ALA A 121 12.50 -3.13 -15.82
C ALA A 121 13.94 -2.59 -15.74
N VAL A 122 14.93 -3.46 -15.50
CA VAL A 122 16.35 -3.05 -15.45
C VAL A 122 16.83 -2.54 -16.80
N THR A 123 16.53 -3.25 -17.89
CA THR A 123 16.90 -2.82 -19.24
C THR A 123 16.21 -1.50 -19.60
N GLY A 124 14.89 -1.41 -19.40
CA GLY A 124 14.14 -0.19 -19.69
C GLY A 124 14.61 1.01 -18.87
N CYS A 125 15.01 0.80 -17.61
CA CYS A 125 15.57 1.86 -16.78
C CYS A 125 16.96 2.32 -17.28
N ALA A 126 17.81 1.39 -17.74
CA ALA A 126 19.13 1.73 -18.28
C ALA A 126 19.07 2.50 -19.62
N GLU A 127 18.02 2.27 -20.40
CA GLU A 127 17.77 2.94 -21.68
C GLU A 127 17.05 4.29 -21.53
N ALA A 128 16.50 4.59 -20.35
CA ALA A 128 15.79 5.83 -20.10
C ALA A 128 16.74 7.04 -20.24
N THR A 129 16.40 7.96 -21.15
CA THR A 129 17.06 9.26 -21.25
C THR A 129 16.42 10.24 -20.27
N PRO A 130 17.21 11.07 -19.57
CA PRO A 130 16.64 12.05 -18.65
C PRO A 130 15.72 12.99 -19.43
N THR A 131 14.49 13.19 -18.93
CA THR A 131 13.60 14.22 -19.47
C THR A 131 14.29 15.58 -19.31
N PRO A 132 14.40 16.40 -20.36
CA PRO A 132 14.98 17.74 -20.23
C PRO A 132 14.18 18.53 -19.18
N GLU A 133 14.90 19.12 -18.24
CA GLU A 133 14.31 19.96 -17.19
C GLU A 133 13.49 21.09 -17.84
N PRO A 134 12.25 21.37 -17.36
CA PRO A 134 11.47 22.47 -17.90
C PRO A 134 12.27 23.77 -17.77
N ALA A 135 12.44 24.48 -18.89
CA ALA A 135 13.03 25.82 -18.86
C ALA A 135 12.25 26.71 -17.86
N PRO A 136 12.92 27.62 -17.13
CA PRO A 136 12.24 28.51 -16.19
C PRO A 136 11.13 29.28 -16.90
N ILE A 137 9.90 29.14 -16.40
CA ILE A 137 8.74 29.92 -16.85
C ILE A 137 9.03 31.41 -16.60
N THR A 138 9.36 32.14 -17.66
CA THR A 138 9.74 33.57 -17.55
C THR A 138 8.52 34.50 -17.73
N ASP A 139 7.40 33.99 -18.24
CA ASP A 139 6.19 34.77 -18.51
C ASP A 139 5.18 34.75 -17.33
N THR A 140 5.62 35.22 -16.17
CA THR A 140 4.65 35.67 -15.16
C THR A 140 4.23 37.10 -15.51
N VAL A 141 3.03 37.26 -16.07
CA VAL A 141 2.42 38.57 -16.22
C VAL A 141 1.95 39.03 -14.84
N PRO A 142 2.46 40.15 -14.28
CA PRO A 142 1.96 40.66 -13.02
C PRO A 142 0.52 41.14 -13.21
N ILE A 143 -0.41 40.57 -12.44
CA ILE A 143 -1.76 41.12 -12.32
C ILE A 143 -1.69 42.46 -11.58
N SER A 144 -1.82 43.57 -12.30
CA SER A 144 -1.98 44.91 -11.71
C SER A 144 -3.45 45.29 -11.83
N GLY A 145 -4.24 45.09 -10.76
CA GLY A 145 -5.68 45.33 -10.86
C GLY A 145 -6.56 45.14 -9.62
N THR A 146 -6.04 44.93 -8.42
CA THR A 146 -6.89 44.99 -7.22
C THR A 146 -6.98 46.42 -6.72
N VAL A 147 -7.97 47.16 -7.24
CA VAL A 147 -8.48 48.36 -6.55
C VAL A 147 -9.29 47.86 -5.34
N PRO A 148 -8.93 48.23 -4.10
CA PRO A 148 -9.73 47.89 -2.93
C PRO A 148 -11.10 48.59 -3.04
N THR A 149 -12.19 47.84 -2.93
CA THR A 149 -13.52 48.44 -2.74
C THR A 149 -13.54 49.13 -1.39
N GLN A 150 -13.59 50.47 -1.42
CA GLN A 150 -13.81 51.30 -0.24
C GLN A 150 -15.20 50.95 0.30
N GLY A 151 -15.25 50.47 1.55
CA GLY A 151 -16.51 50.25 2.25
C GLY A 151 -17.16 51.59 2.55
N ASP A 152 -18.37 51.79 2.05
CA ASP A 152 -19.22 52.91 2.44
C ASP A 152 -19.93 52.56 3.76
N ASP A 153 -19.71 53.38 4.78
CA ASP A 153 -20.49 53.43 6.04
C ASP A 153 -21.82 54.17 5.85
#